data_AF-A0A267F9S1-F1
#
_entry.id   AF-A0A267F9S1-F1
#
_cell.length_a   1.000
_cell.length_b   1.000
_cell.length_c   1.000
_cell.angle_alpha   90.00
_cell.angle_beta   90.00
_cell.angle_gamma   90.00
#
_symmetry.space_group_name_H-M   'P 1'
#
loop_
_entity.id
_entity.type
_entity.pdbx_description
1 polymer ?
#
loop_
_entity_poly.entity_id
_entity_poly.type
_entity_poly.pdbx_seq_one_letter_code
_entity_poly.pdbx_strand_id
1 'polypeptide(L)'
;MRLITLIIIAVFQAGLSSKTFEINVDRPPEEPGSDNLLPLAHPSELSDASSCPNFVHRSLRHSLMSSPTSAAGLTSNDIRVRLNSLMSPPSSTSSRGFWTGSLVTLSGSGAAAALRVVAPDGVCGASAASATATVSETAARHGCSVALNAGLFDPSTSRCLGNLVSDDRRLHDSGGVKNAHFGITAQKEVFFGYLTEDQLLSGLFHQLVGGAIWLVRNGSNFVEQSIKAECSETQTTGSLRRFATVVSARSAVGQLRNGDLVLIKIVGKTDVSGINLFDLADLLIDLGVYNAVNLDGGGSSTLVANGTVVGSPSDRCPDSADSPHRSCERPVTSILCVNASRGSGCNGEICSPIGGQCLQGECRCRPGYTGWGCHSRCRCLNSPPGFQPSCHPVSGDCDCPPGYRGRLCESRCPPGFYGAGCARVCVCPDRGEPAVCHHVNGTCLGSGGGGRGSGEGFTANGAYNLLLIVRRRLSTINWAVVVLPSVLAASCLLNACLVAKLCRLRRSAGRLRSRWRLQRHEMRRLVAADGSDSDGSGKELTSGL
;
A
#
# COMPACT_ATOMS: atom_id res chain seq x y z
N MET A 1 -50.64 22.68 41.08
CA MET A 1 -50.32 23.12 39.71
C MET A 1 -49.02 23.93 39.59
N ARG A 2 -48.59 24.75 40.57
CA ARG A 2 -47.30 25.47 40.49
C ARG A 2 -46.02 24.60 40.59
N LEU A 3 -46.11 23.39 41.16
CA LEU A 3 -44.97 22.46 41.26
C LEU A 3 -44.68 21.72 39.94
N ILE A 4 -45.71 21.47 39.13
CA ILE A 4 -45.59 20.75 37.85
C ILE A 4 -45.02 21.68 36.76
N THR A 5 -45.36 22.98 36.80
CA THR A 5 -44.79 23.97 35.88
C THR A 5 -43.29 24.21 36.11
N LEU A 6 -42.82 24.15 37.37
CA LEU A 6 -41.40 24.28 37.70
C LEU A 6 -40.55 23.08 37.25
N ILE A 7 -41.12 21.87 37.28
CA ILE A 7 -40.43 20.66 36.81
C ILE A 7 -40.31 20.66 35.28
N ILE A 8 -41.34 21.12 34.55
CA ILE A 8 -41.30 21.21 33.09
C ILE A 8 -40.28 22.26 32.61
N ILE A 9 -40.14 23.39 33.31
CA ILE A 9 -39.13 24.41 32.98
C ILE A 9 -37.70 23.92 33.30
N ALA A 10 -37.51 23.18 34.40
CA ALA A 10 -36.21 22.59 34.74
C ALA A 10 -35.76 21.52 33.73
N VAL A 11 -36.70 20.72 33.19
CA VAL A 11 -36.41 19.72 32.14
C VAL A 11 -36.12 20.39 30.79
N PHE A 12 -36.76 21.53 30.48
CA PHE A 12 -36.48 22.26 29.23
C PHE A 12 -35.15 23.05 29.28
N GLN A 13 -34.74 23.58 30.43
CA GLN A 13 -33.44 24.25 30.59
C GLN A 13 -32.26 23.28 30.68
N ALA A 14 -32.46 22.04 31.12
CA ALA A 14 -31.43 21.00 31.06
C ALA A 14 -31.21 20.42 29.65
N GLY A 15 -32.11 20.70 28.69
CA GLY A 15 -32.05 20.23 27.31
C GLY A 15 -31.36 21.17 26.31
N LEU A 16 -30.83 22.32 26.75
CA LEU A 16 -30.17 23.32 25.89
C LEU A 16 -28.72 23.62 26.34
N SER A 17 -27.98 22.60 26.76
CA SER A 17 -26.52 22.66 26.77
C SER A 17 -26.01 21.81 25.61
N SER A 18 -25.61 22.50 24.54
CA SER A 18 -24.84 21.95 23.43
C SER A 18 -23.53 21.38 23.97
N LYS A 19 -23.56 20.15 24.47
CA LYS A 19 -22.39 19.31 24.49
C LYS A 19 -22.29 18.70 23.12
N THR A 20 -21.58 19.40 22.24
CA THR A 20 -20.84 18.78 21.15
C THR A 20 -20.07 17.63 21.77
N PHE A 21 -20.59 16.41 21.60
CA PHE A 21 -19.87 15.20 21.90
C PHE A 21 -18.86 15.06 20.76
N GLU A 22 -17.73 15.75 20.88
CA GLU A 22 -16.53 15.40 20.13
C GLU A 22 -16.17 13.99 20.57
N ILE A 23 -16.59 13.01 19.76
CA ILE A 23 -15.90 11.74 19.72
C ILE A 23 -14.50 12.12 19.23
N ASN A 24 -13.56 12.29 20.17
CA ASN A 24 -12.14 12.24 19.90
C ASN A 24 -11.85 10.82 19.44
N VAL A 25 -12.09 10.56 18.15
CA VAL A 25 -11.43 9.49 17.45
C VAL A 25 -9.98 9.94 17.43
N ASP A 26 -9.12 9.28 18.20
CA ASP A 26 -7.67 9.44 18.14
C ASP A 26 -7.22 9.14 16.71
N ARG A 27 -7.34 10.13 15.83
CA ARG A 27 -6.72 10.13 14.51
C ARG A 27 -5.24 10.36 14.81
N PRO A 28 -4.31 9.50 14.33
CA PRO A 28 -2.89 9.77 14.50
C PRO A 28 -2.61 11.19 13.98
N PRO A 29 -1.72 11.95 14.63
CA PRO A 29 -1.48 13.35 14.26
C PRO A 29 -1.11 13.41 12.78
N GLU A 30 -2.00 13.98 11.97
CA GLU A 30 -1.74 14.24 10.56
C GLU A 30 -0.52 15.16 10.46
N GLU A 31 0.48 14.79 9.65
CA GLU A 31 1.64 15.64 9.46
C GLU A 31 1.20 17.02 8.96
N PRO A 32 1.63 18.13 9.59
CA PRO A 32 1.23 19.47 9.19
C PRO A 32 1.56 19.74 7.72
N GLY A 33 0.54 19.83 6.86
CA GLY A 33 0.71 20.09 5.42
C GLY A 33 0.52 18.88 4.49
N SER A 34 0.16 17.72 5.02
CA SER A 34 -0.22 16.53 4.26
C SER A 34 -1.67 16.61 3.75
N ASP A 35 -1.89 16.40 2.44
CA ASP A 35 -3.20 16.39 1.78
C ASP A 35 -3.75 14.95 1.66
N ASN A 36 -4.22 14.39 2.78
CA ASN A 36 -4.70 13.02 2.85
C ASN A 36 -6.13 12.86 2.34
N LEU A 37 -6.33 11.94 1.39
CA LEU A 37 -7.63 11.59 0.84
C LEU A 37 -7.80 10.07 0.77
N LEU A 38 -8.43 9.49 1.81
CA LEU A 38 -8.64 8.06 1.91
C LEU A 38 -10.13 7.70 1.73
N PRO A 39 -10.46 6.61 1.02
CA PRO A 39 -11.83 6.12 0.89
C PRO A 39 -12.35 5.41 2.16
N LEU A 40 -11.46 4.99 3.06
CA LEU A 40 -11.77 4.26 4.30
C LEU A 40 -11.19 5.00 5.52
N ALA A 41 -11.93 5.03 6.62
CA ALA A 41 -11.53 5.75 7.84
C ALA A 41 -10.50 4.99 8.70
N HIS A 42 -10.52 3.64 8.71
CA HIS A 42 -9.59 2.83 9.51
C HIS A 42 -9.33 1.42 8.95
N PRO A 43 -8.10 0.85 9.15
CA PRO A 43 -7.78 -0.55 8.83
C PRO A 43 -8.51 -1.60 9.68
N SER A 44 -9.05 -1.24 10.85
CA SER A 44 -9.74 -2.15 11.77
C SER A 44 -11.16 -2.54 11.29
N GLU A 45 -11.71 -1.85 10.30
CA GLU A 45 -13.01 -2.17 9.69
C GLU A 45 -12.92 -3.29 8.64
N LEU A 46 -11.72 -3.79 8.32
CA LEU A 46 -11.52 -4.95 7.43
C LEU A 46 -12.09 -6.27 7.99
N SER A 47 -12.44 -6.34 9.27
CA SER A 47 -12.95 -7.56 9.90
C SER A 47 -14.45 -7.81 9.66
N ASP A 48 -15.20 -6.80 9.20
CA ASP A 48 -16.65 -6.86 8.97
C ASP A 48 -17.05 -6.83 7.48
N ALA A 49 -16.15 -7.21 6.56
CA ALA A 49 -16.47 -7.36 5.13
C ALA A 49 -17.57 -8.41 4.82
N SER A 50 -18.01 -9.18 5.84
CA SER A 50 -19.13 -10.12 5.75
C SER A 50 -20.52 -9.48 5.79
N SER A 51 -20.66 -8.20 6.17
CA SER A 51 -21.96 -7.51 6.29
C SER A 51 -22.42 -6.83 5.00
N CYS A 52 -21.55 -6.71 4.00
CA CYS A 52 -21.87 -6.20 2.68
C CYS A 52 -22.96 -7.04 1.98
N PRO A 53 -24.15 -6.49 1.70
CA PRO A 53 -25.12 -7.20 0.87
C PRO A 53 -24.48 -7.53 -0.48
N ASN A 54 -24.60 -8.80 -0.91
CA ASN A 54 -24.14 -9.27 -2.20
C ASN A 54 -24.96 -8.63 -3.34
N PHE A 55 -24.74 -7.34 -3.61
CA PHE A 55 -25.41 -6.62 -4.69
C PHE A 55 -24.57 -6.60 -5.98
N VAL A 56 -23.61 -7.50 -6.14
CA VAL A 56 -22.98 -7.72 -7.45
C VAL A 56 -23.74 -8.82 -8.16
N HIS A 57 -24.84 -8.43 -8.80
CA HIS A 57 -25.56 -9.25 -9.77
C HIS A 57 -24.54 -9.88 -10.75
N ARG A 58 -24.81 -11.10 -11.26
CA ARG A 58 -23.91 -11.83 -12.17
C ARG A 58 -23.45 -11.00 -13.39
N SER A 59 -24.24 -10.00 -13.78
CA SER A 59 -24.01 -9.05 -14.87
C SER A 59 -23.19 -7.81 -14.50
N LEU A 60 -22.79 -7.61 -13.24
CA LEU A 60 -22.11 -6.39 -12.75
C LEU A 60 -20.59 -6.53 -12.51
N ARG A 61 -20.00 -7.67 -12.89
CA ARG A 61 -18.71 -8.10 -12.32
C ARG A 61 -17.52 -7.36 -12.91
N HIS A 62 -17.35 -7.35 -14.23
CA HIS A 62 -16.17 -6.79 -14.87
C HIS A 62 -16.40 -6.51 -16.35
N SER A 63 -15.46 -5.79 -16.96
CA SER A 63 -15.27 -5.67 -18.40
C SER A 63 -13.88 -6.21 -18.74
N LEU A 64 -13.80 -7.06 -19.77
CA LEU A 64 -12.56 -7.54 -20.34
C LEU A 64 -12.55 -7.18 -21.83
N MET A 65 -11.53 -6.46 -22.27
CA MET A 65 -11.40 -6.01 -23.66
C MET A 65 -9.97 -6.20 -24.15
N SER A 66 -9.82 -6.76 -25.34
CA SER A 66 -8.52 -6.88 -26.01
C SER A 66 -7.97 -5.50 -26.41
N SER A 67 -6.65 -5.38 -26.47
CA SER A 67 -5.97 -4.23 -27.08
C SER A 67 -6.26 -4.15 -28.59
N PRO A 68 -6.11 -2.98 -29.25
CA PRO A 68 -6.39 -2.85 -30.67
C PRO A 68 -5.56 -3.86 -31.47
N THR A 69 -6.20 -4.68 -32.30
CA THR A 69 -5.50 -5.46 -33.31
C THR A 69 -4.91 -4.50 -34.33
N SER A 70 -3.63 -4.68 -34.66
CA SER A 70 -2.88 -3.82 -35.57
C SER A 70 -3.65 -3.58 -36.86
N ALA A 71 -4.03 -2.32 -37.11
CA ALA A 71 -4.40 -1.88 -38.46
C ALA A 71 -3.24 -2.19 -39.41
N ALA A 72 -3.56 -2.60 -40.63
CA ALA A 72 -2.59 -2.98 -41.65
C ALA A 72 -1.44 -1.95 -41.76
N GLY A 73 -0.24 -2.35 -41.36
CA GLY A 73 0.98 -1.54 -41.49
C GLY A 73 1.70 -1.16 -40.19
N LEU A 74 1.16 -1.41 -39.00
CA LEU A 74 1.89 -1.25 -37.73
C LEU A 74 2.48 -2.59 -37.29
N THR A 75 3.78 -2.63 -37.02
CA THR A 75 4.40 -3.82 -36.43
C THR A 75 3.87 -4.02 -35.01
N SER A 76 3.85 -5.27 -34.53
CA SER A 76 3.29 -5.72 -33.25
C SER A 76 3.75 -4.94 -32.00
N ASN A 77 4.72 -4.03 -32.10
CA ASN A 77 5.39 -3.36 -30.98
C ASN A 77 5.36 -1.82 -31.02
N ASP A 78 4.68 -1.19 -31.99
CA ASP A 78 4.61 0.28 -32.04
C ASP A 78 3.58 0.82 -31.05
N ILE A 79 4.06 1.62 -30.08
CA ILE A 79 3.25 2.31 -29.09
C ILE A 79 3.47 3.81 -29.27
N ARG A 80 2.40 4.59 -29.38
CA ARG A 80 2.45 6.05 -29.38
C ARG A 80 1.97 6.57 -28.05
N VAL A 81 2.84 7.31 -27.37
CA VAL A 81 2.52 8.00 -26.11
C VAL A 81 2.30 9.48 -26.42
N ARG A 82 1.12 9.99 -26.08
CA ARG A 82 0.78 11.41 -26.16
C ARG A 82 0.50 11.95 -24.77
N LEU A 83 1.07 13.11 -24.45
CA LEU A 83 0.79 13.84 -23.22
C LEU A 83 0.13 15.17 -23.60
N ASN A 84 -1.08 15.37 -23.12
CA ASN A 84 -1.88 16.56 -23.39
C ASN A 84 -2.20 17.25 -22.06
N SER A 85 -2.08 18.57 -22.03
CA SER A 85 -2.60 19.37 -20.92
C SER A 85 -4.11 19.50 -21.03
N LEU A 86 -4.81 19.38 -19.91
CA LEU A 86 -6.24 19.61 -19.79
C LEU A 86 -6.50 20.84 -18.92
N MET A 87 -7.54 21.60 -19.26
CA MET A 87 -8.05 22.68 -18.43
C MET A 87 -9.57 22.75 -18.55
N SER A 88 -10.25 23.06 -17.45
CA SER A 88 -11.67 23.37 -17.47
C SER A 88 -11.93 24.70 -18.22
N PRO A 89 -13.09 24.86 -18.89
CA PRO A 89 -13.54 26.17 -19.37
C PRO A 89 -13.65 27.18 -18.21
N PRO A 90 -13.56 28.50 -18.49
CA PRO A 90 -13.77 29.54 -17.49
C PRO A 90 -15.12 29.39 -16.78
N SER A 91 -15.14 29.72 -15.49
CA SER A 91 -16.23 29.46 -14.52
C SER A 91 -17.62 29.96 -14.91
N SER A 92 -17.77 30.86 -15.88
CA SER A 92 -19.08 31.28 -16.40
C SER A 92 -19.80 30.22 -17.24
N THR A 93 -19.12 29.12 -17.61
CA THR A 93 -19.65 28.07 -18.50
C THR A 93 -19.57 26.65 -17.95
N SER A 94 -18.86 26.43 -16.84
CA SER A 94 -18.63 25.10 -16.26
C SER A 94 -19.29 24.98 -14.90
N SER A 95 -20.22 24.03 -14.76
CA SER A 95 -20.77 23.62 -13.45
C SER A 95 -19.73 22.89 -12.57
N ARG A 96 -18.56 22.52 -13.12
CA ARG A 96 -17.55 21.62 -12.52
C ARG A 96 -16.38 22.36 -11.85
N GLY A 97 -16.45 23.68 -11.69
CA GLY A 97 -15.36 24.50 -11.13
C GLY A 97 -14.12 24.60 -12.04
N PHE A 98 -13.12 25.40 -11.63
CA PHE A 98 -11.85 25.53 -12.35
C PHE A 98 -10.84 24.45 -11.95
N TRP A 99 -10.29 23.73 -12.91
CA TRP A 99 -9.27 22.71 -12.70
C TRP A 99 -8.31 22.62 -13.89
N THR A 100 -7.11 22.09 -13.62
CA THR A 100 -6.11 21.77 -14.65
C THR A 100 -5.65 20.33 -14.48
N GLY A 101 -5.15 19.73 -15.54
CA GLY A 101 -4.76 18.34 -15.52
C GLY A 101 -3.88 17.95 -16.68
N SER A 102 -3.61 16.65 -16.77
CA SER A 102 -2.82 16.04 -17.82
C SER A 102 -3.44 14.71 -18.20
N LEU A 103 -3.54 14.47 -19.50
CA LEU A 103 -4.02 13.24 -20.10
C LEU A 103 -2.86 12.60 -20.87
N VAL A 104 -2.55 11.36 -20.51
CA VAL A 104 -1.64 10.52 -21.26
C VAL A 104 -2.48 9.53 -22.06
N THR A 105 -2.25 9.44 -23.36
CA THR A 105 -2.87 8.43 -24.23
C THR A 105 -1.80 7.48 -24.76
N LEU A 106 -2.02 6.18 -24.56
CA LEU A 106 -1.20 5.10 -25.09
C LEU A 106 -1.97 4.43 -26.23
N SER A 107 -1.54 4.70 -27.46
CA SER A 107 -2.20 4.18 -28.66
C SER A 107 -1.35 3.13 -29.36
N GLY A 108 -2.00 2.14 -29.96
CA GLY A 108 -1.37 1.08 -30.75
C GLY A 108 -1.49 -0.30 -30.10
N SER A 109 -1.18 -1.34 -30.87
CA SER A 109 -1.37 -2.73 -30.44
C SER A 109 -0.50 -3.13 -29.24
N GLY A 110 0.61 -2.42 -29.01
CA GLY A 110 1.48 -2.61 -27.86
C GLY A 110 1.06 -1.87 -26.58
N ALA A 111 -0.04 -1.10 -26.57
CA ALA A 111 -0.39 -0.22 -25.46
C ALA A 111 -0.51 -0.94 -24.11
N ALA A 112 -1.24 -2.07 -24.05
CA ALA A 112 -1.33 -2.86 -22.82
C ALA A 112 -0.01 -3.56 -22.46
N ALA A 113 0.81 -3.93 -23.44
CA ALA A 113 2.11 -4.52 -23.17
C ALA A 113 3.13 -3.51 -22.58
N ALA A 114 2.97 -2.22 -22.92
CA ALA A 114 3.85 -1.14 -22.48
C ALA A 114 3.57 -0.67 -21.04
N LEU A 115 2.36 -0.90 -20.53
CA LEU A 115 1.92 -0.43 -19.22
C LEU A 115 2.13 -1.50 -18.16
N ARG A 116 2.87 -1.17 -17.11
CA ARG A 116 3.18 -2.06 -15.98
C ARG A 116 2.74 -1.45 -14.67
N VAL A 117 2.32 -2.30 -13.74
CA VAL A 117 2.13 -1.94 -12.33
C VAL A 117 3.41 -2.31 -11.62
N VAL A 118 4.09 -1.35 -10.99
CA VAL A 118 5.36 -1.61 -10.30
C VAL A 118 5.37 -1.00 -8.90
N ALA A 119 6.05 -1.67 -7.99
CA ALA A 119 6.33 -1.19 -6.64
C ALA A 119 7.80 -0.76 -6.54
N PRO A 120 8.14 0.25 -5.70
CA PRO A 120 9.48 0.82 -5.51
C PRO A 120 10.65 -0.17 -5.61
N ASP A 121 10.60 -1.24 -4.82
CA ASP A 121 11.63 -2.30 -4.79
C ASP A 121 11.02 -3.68 -5.04
N GLY A 122 9.92 -3.72 -5.80
CA GLY A 122 9.18 -4.95 -6.06
C GLY A 122 8.62 -5.61 -4.79
N VAL A 123 8.40 -4.83 -3.73
CA VAL A 123 7.81 -5.27 -2.47
C VAL A 123 6.77 -4.26 -2.01
N CYS A 124 5.79 -4.73 -1.24
CA CYS A 124 4.62 -3.95 -0.83
C CYS A 124 4.13 -4.51 0.51
N GLY A 125 4.42 -3.81 1.62
CA GLY A 125 4.07 -4.24 2.98
C GLY A 125 5.02 -3.75 4.10
N ALA A 126 4.52 -3.76 5.34
CA ALA A 126 5.09 -3.10 6.52
C ALA A 126 6.46 -3.62 7.05
N SER A 127 7.08 -4.59 6.37
CA SER A 127 8.39 -5.16 6.78
C SER A 127 9.57 -4.73 5.91
N ALA A 128 9.35 -3.92 4.87
CA ALA A 128 10.41 -3.43 4.00
C ALA A 128 10.82 -2.00 4.35
N ALA A 129 12.11 -1.77 4.61
CA ALA A 129 12.70 -0.44 4.85
C ALA A 129 12.60 0.52 3.63
N SER A 130 12.02 0.08 2.52
CA SER A 130 11.77 0.85 1.28
C SER A 130 10.38 0.57 0.69
N ALA A 131 9.36 0.40 1.55
CA ALA A 131 7.99 0.12 1.12
C ALA A 131 7.34 1.26 0.31
N THR A 132 7.85 2.49 0.42
CA THR A 132 7.39 3.67 -0.32
C THR A 132 8.56 4.41 -0.95
N ALA A 133 8.31 5.09 -2.08
CA ALA A 133 9.22 6.00 -2.73
C ALA A 133 8.43 6.97 -3.62
N THR A 134 9.03 8.09 -4.06
CA THR A 134 8.30 9.01 -4.95
C THR A 134 8.01 8.35 -6.30
N VAL A 135 7.07 8.92 -7.05
CA VAL A 135 6.79 8.45 -8.41
C VAL A 135 8.01 8.67 -9.29
N SER A 136 8.70 9.81 -9.14
CA SER A 136 9.92 10.11 -9.90
C SER A 136 11.07 9.14 -9.62
N GLU A 137 11.31 8.77 -8.36
CA GLU A 137 12.33 7.80 -7.98
C GLU A 137 12.04 6.40 -8.51
N THR A 138 10.78 5.96 -8.38
CA THR A 138 10.35 4.65 -8.87
C THR A 138 10.38 4.62 -10.40
N ALA A 139 9.92 5.68 -11.06
CA ALA A 139 9.99 5.80 -12.51
C ALA A 139 11.43 5.73 -13.04
N ALA A 140 12.37 6.41 -12.37
CA ALA A 140 13.78 6.38 -12.74
C ALA A 140 14.40 4.98 -12.57
N ARG A 141 14.06 4.27 -11.49
CA ARG A 141 14.53 2.90 -11.25
C ARG A 141 14.03 1.90 -12.29
N HIS A 142 12.78 2.07 -12.75
CA HIS A 142 12.12 1.15 -13.69
C HIS A 142 12.20 1.60 -15.16
N GLY A 143 12.85 2.72 -15.46
CA GLY A 143 13.03 3.21 -16.83
C GLY A 143 11.74 3.71 -17.48
N CYS A 144 10.79 4.22 -16.69
CA CYS A 144 9.49 4.64 -17.20
C CYS A 144 9.63 5.94 -18.01
N SER A 145 9.10 5.92 -19.24
CA SER A 145 8.96 7.11 -20.07
C SER A 145 7.90 8.07 -19.52
N VAL A 146 6.81 7.49 -18.99
CA VAL A 146 5.75 8.18 -18.25
C VAL A 146 5.36 7.32 -17.05
N ALA A 147 5.08 7.93 -15.91
CA ALA A 147 4.63 7.25 -14.71
C ALA A 147 3.54 8.02 -13.96
N LEU A 148 2.50 7.33 -13.50
CA LEU A 148 1.44 7.87 -12.64
C LEU A 148 1.41 7.11 -11.32
N ASN A 149 1.10 7.76 -10.20
CA ASN A 149 0.80 7.03 -8.96
C ASN A 149 -0.35 6.02 -9.16
N ALA A 150 -0.35 4.92 -8.41
CA ALA A 150 -1.30 3.83 -8.64
C ALA A 150 -2.15 3.47 -7.42
N GLY A 151 -1.87 2.34 -6.77
CA GLY A 151 -2.74 1.76 -5.75
C GLY A 151 -2.82 2.58 -4.47
N LEU A 152 -3.92 2.37 -3.74
CA LEU A 152 -4.14 2.96 -2.43
C LEU A 152 -3.15 2.39 -1.41
N PHE A 153 -2.84 3.18 -0.38
CA PHE A 153 -2.05 2.72 0.76
C PHE A 153 -2.43 3.48 2.03
N ASP A 154 -2.07 2.91 3.17
CA ASP A 154 -2.17 3.57 4.46
C ASP A 154 -0.92 4.45 4.66
N PRO A 155 -1.05 5.78 4.68
CA PRO A 155 0.09 6.68 4.80
C PRO A 155 0.77 6.60 6.16
N SER A 156 0.07 6.15 7.22
CA SER A 156 0.64 6.03 8.57
C SER A 156 1.52 4.79 8.72
N THR A 157 1.19 3.71 8.03
CA THR A 157 1.92 2.43 8.11
C THR A 157 2.72 2.10 6.86
N SER A 158 2.59 2.90 5.79
CA SER A 158 3.13 2.60 4.45
C SER A 158 2.68 1.24 3.90
N ARG A 159 1.54 0.73 4.37
CA ARG A 159 0.99 -0.56 3.96
C ARG A 159 0.11 -0.39 2.74
N CYS A 160 0.32 -1.22 1.72
CA CYS A 160 -0.55 -1.25 0.55
C CYS A 160 -1.98 -1.67 0.89
N LEU A 161 -2.92 -1.16 0.11
CA LEU A 161 -4.34 -1.52 0.18
C LEU A 161 -4.79 -2.07 -1.17
N GLY A 162 -5.75 -3.00 -1.16
CA GLY A 162 -6.23 -3.66 -2.38
C GLY A 162 -5.26 -4.72 -2.93
N ASN A 163 -5.64 -5.36 -4.03
CA ASN A 163 -4.80 -6.37 -4.67
C ASN A 163 -3.71 -5.72 -5.51
N LEU A 164 -2.50 -6.28 -5.47
CA LEU A 164 -1.37 -5.80 -6.27
C LEU A 164 -0.64 -6.99 -6.91
N VAL A 165 -0.59 -7.02 -8.24
CA VAL A 165 0.19 -7.98 -9.03
C VAL A 165 1.10 -7.20 -9.98
N SER A 166 2.38 -7.57 -9.99
CA SER A 166 3.42 -6.94 -10.79
C SER A 166 4.22 -8.05 -11.47
N ASP A 167 4.19 -8.08 -12.80
CA ASP A 167 4.85 -9.08 -13.64
C ASP A 167 4.57 -10.52 -13.17
N ASP A 168 3.29 -10.89 -13.13
CA ASP A 168 2.77 -12.20 -12.70
C ASP A 168 2.98 -12.53 -11.20
N ARG A 169 3.70 -11.68 -10.46
CA ARG A 169 3.95 -11.85 -9.04
C ARG A 169 2.93 -11.07 -8.21
N ARG A 170 2.13 -11.78 -7.42
CA ARG A 170 1.23 -11.18 -6.44
C ARG A 170 2.04 -10.60 -5.28
N LEU A 171 2.08 -9.27 -5.19
CA LEU A 171 2.80 -8.52 -4.16
C LEU A 171 1.94 -8.29 -2.91
N HIS A 172 0.63 -8.14 -3.08
CA HIS A 172 -0.30 -7.94 -1.97
C HIS A 172 -1.67 -8.53 -2.29
N ASP A 173 -2.31 -9.09 -1.27
CA ASP A 173 -3.67 -9.65 -1.29
C ASP A 173 -4.54 -8.82 -0.35
N SER A 174 -5.69 -8.36 -0.84
CA SER A 174 -6.60 -7.55 -0.05
C SER A 174 -7.37 -8.36 1.01
N GLY A 175 -7.31 -9.69 0.95
CA GLY A 175 -8.07 -10.56 1.86
C GLY A 175 -9.57 -10.57 1.56
N GLY A 176 -9.95 -10.38 0.30
CA GLY A 176 -11.35 -10.39 -0.14
C GLY A 176 -12.06 -9.03 -0.13
N VAL A 177 -11.34 -7.94 0.14
CA VAL A 177 -11.90 -6.57 0.06
C VAL A 177 -12.33 -6.27 -1.39
N LYS A 178 -13.60 -5.87 -1.53
CA LYS A 178 -14.25 -5.61 -2.82
C LYS A 178 -14.07 -4.14 -3.24
N ASN A 179 -12.99 -3.87 -3.97
CA ASN A 179 -12.78 -2.57 -4.62
C ASN A 179 -12.78 -2.72 -6.15
N ALA A 180 -12.87 -1.59 -6.86
CA ALA A 180 -12.64 -1.58 -8.29
C ALA A 180 -11.16 -1.80 -8.63
N HIS A 181 -10.88 -2.56 -9.69
CA HIS A 181 -9.53 -2.92 -10.12
C HIS A 181 -9.30 -2.54 -11.58
N PHE A 182 -8.04 -2.25 -11.89
CA PHE A 182 -7.48 -2.27 -13.23
C PHE A 182 -6.47 -3.41 -13.33
N GLY A 183 -6.51 -4.17 -14.41
CA GLY A 183 -5.55 -5.24 -14.64
C GLY A 183 -5.27 -5.51 -16.11
N ILE A 184 -4.16 -6.19 -16.37
CA ILE A 184 -3.76 -6.69 -17.68
C ILE A 184 -3.49 -8.19 -17.53
N THR A 185 -4.13 -9.01 -18.36
CA THR A 185 -3.95 -10.47 -18.35
C THR A 185 -2.63 -10.85 -19.03
N ALA A 186 -2.21 -12.11 -18.88
CA ALA A 186 -1.07 -12.65 -19.63
C ALA A 186 -1.26 -12.52 -21.16
N GLN A 187 -2.51 -12.58 -21.63
CA GLN A 187 -2.93 -12.41 -23.03
C GLN A 187 -3.03 -10.94 -23.46
N LYS A 188 -2.60 -9.99 -22.62
CA LYS A 188 -2.63 -8.53 -22.89
C LYS A 188 -4.05 -7.99 -23.09
N GLU A 189 -5.03 -8.64 -22.48
CA GLU A 189 -6.39 -8.14 -22.36
C GLU A 189 -6.48 -7.22 -21.15
N VAL A 190 -7.27 -6.16 -21.29
CA VAL A 190 -7.43 -5.13 -20.27
C VAL A 190 -8.70 -5.40 -19.48
N PHE A 191 -8.55 -5.43 -18.17
CA PHE A 191 -9.61 -5.71 -17.20
C PHE A 191 -9.96 -4.46 -16.40
N PHE A 192 -11.26 -4.21 -16.25
CA PHE A 192 -11.81 -3.24 -15.30
C PHE A 192 -12.95 -3.87 -14.50
N GLY A 193 -13.00 -3.61 -13.20
CA GLY A 193 -14.16 -3.90 -12.37
C GLY A 193 -13.84 -4.66 -11.09
N TYR A 194 -14.77 -5.50 -10.64
CA TYR A 194 -14.72 -6.20 -9.37
C TYR A 194 -14.24 -7.65 -9.58
N LEU A 195 -13.22 -8.03 -8.81
CA LEU A 195 -12.68 -9.38 -8.83
C LEU A 195 -13.57 -10.35 -8.08
N THR A 196 -13.60 -11.58 -8.57
CA THR A 196 -14.05 -12.75 -7.79
C THR A 196 -12.85 -13.44 -7.14
N GLU A 197 -13.07 -14.19 -6.06
CA GLU A 197 -12.00 -14.95 -5.40
C GLU A 197 -11.31 -15.92 -6.38
N ASP A 198 -12.09 -16.62 -7.21
CA ASP A 198 -11.56 -17.55 -8.23
C ASP A 198 -10.62 -16.85 -9.23
N GLN A 199 -10.94 -15.62 -9.64
CA GLN A 199 -10.11 -14.84 -10.57
C GLN A 199 -8.80 -14.37 -9.94
N LEU A 200 -8.80 -14.10 -8.63
CA LEU A 200 -7.59 -13.72 -7.91
C LEU A 200 -6.68 -14.94 -7.69
N LEU A 201 -7.27 -16.11 -7.43
CA LEU A 201 -6.55 -17.37 -7.17
C LEU A 201 -6.03 -18.06 -8.43
N SER A 202 -6.64 -17.79 -9.59
CA SER A 202 -6.25 -18.44 -10.86
C SER A 202 -4.95 -17.93 -11.48
N GLY A 203 -4.34 -16.87 -10.93
CA GLY A 203 -3.13 -16.27 -11.50
C GLY A 203 -3.36 -15.60 -12.86
N LEU A 204 -4.59 -15.16 -13.13
CA LEU A 204 -5.00 -14.59 -14.42
C LEU A 204 -4.22 -13.34 -14.84
N PHE A 205 -3.76 -12.55 -13.86
CA PHE A 205 -3.25 -11.22 -14.11
C PHE A 205 -1.73 -11.19 -14.19
N HIS A 206 -1.24 -10.61 -15.27
CA HIS A 206 0.17 -10.22 -15.41
C HIS A 206 0.45 -8.91 -14.69
N GLN A 207 -0.51 -7.98 -14.72
CA GLN A 207 -0.49 -6.72 -13.96
C GLN A 207 -1.86 -6.53 -13.30
N LEU A 208 -1.89 -6.07 -12.05
CA LEU A 208 -3.14 -5.78 -11.34
C LEU A 208 -2.91 -4.72 -10.27
N VAL A 209 -3.82 -3.75 -10.19
CA VAL A 209 -3.86 -2.78 -9.11
C VAL A 209 -5.29 -2.54 -8.64
N GLY A 210 -5.49 -2.57 -7.32
CA GLY A 210 -6.72 -2.16 -6.67
C GLY A 210 -6.80 -0.64 -6.53
N GLY A 211 -7.89 -0.06 -7.05
CA GLY A 211 -8.26 1.33 -6.85
C GLY A 211 -9.42 1.48 -5.87
N ALA A 212 -10.20 2.54 -6.04
CA ALA A 212 -11.51 2.73 -5.40
C ALA A 212 -12.42 3.47 -6.37
N ILE A 213 -13.69 3.08 -6.43
CA ILE A 213 -14.72 3.60 -7.34
C ILE A 213 -14.43 3.28 -8.81
N TRP A 214 -15.31 2.46 -9.40
CA TRP A 214 -15.38 2.27 -10.85
C TRP A 214 -16.07 3.48 -11.50
N LEU A 215 -15.28 4.40 -12.04
CA LEU A 215 -15.73 5.70 -12.55
C LEU A 215 -16.66 5.57 -13.76
N VAL A 216 -16.19 4.87 -14.80
CA VAL A 216 -16.88 4.77 -16.08
C VAL A 216 -17.00 3.32 -16.44
N ARG A 217 -18.22 2.90 -16.79
CA ARG A 217 -18.51 1.55 -17.25
C ARG A 217 -19.32 1.60 -18.53
N ASN A 218 -18.80 0.95 -19.56
CA ASN A 218 -19.42 0.92 -20.89
C ASN A 218 -19.78 2.31 -21.46
N GLY A 219 -18.97 3.33 -21.13
CA GLY A 219 -19.19 4.72 -21.52
C GLY A 219 -20.29 5.44 -20.73
N SER A 220 -20.62 4.96 -19.52
CA SER A 220 -21.60 5.59 -18.63
C SER A 220 -21.00 5.81 -17.25
N ASN A 221 -21.43 6.89 -16.58
CA ASN A 221 -21.00 7.22 -15.23
C ASN A 221 -21.50 6.14 -14.26
N PHE A 222 -20.56 5.54 -13.51
CA PHE A 222 -20.82 4.37 -12.65
C PHE A 222 -20.45 4.64 -11.18
N VAL A 223 -20.23 5.90 -10.80
CA VAL A 223 -19.80 6.31 -9.46
C VAL A 223 -20.84 5.95 -8.39
N GLU A 224 -22.12 6.26 -8.63
CA GLU A 224 -23.21 6.00 -7.68
C GLU A 224 -23.38 4.50 -7.40
N GLN A 225 -23.26 3.68 -8.45
CA GLN A 225 -23.33 2.23 -8.36
C GLN A 225 -22.10 1.67 -7.64
N SER A 226 -20.93 2.26 -7.87
CA SER A 226 -19.69 1.87 -7.19
C SER A 226 -19.72 2.13 -5.70
N ILE A 227 -20.25 3.27 -5.26
CA ILE A 227 -20.43 3.58 -3.83
C ILE A 227 -21.27 2.51 -3.15
N LYS A 228 -22.31 2.02 -3.83
CA LYS A 228 -23.17 0.93 -3.33
C LYS A 228 -22.48 -0.43 -3.35
N ALA A 229 -21.60 -0.68 -4.33
CA ALA A 229 -20.92 -1.95 -4.52
C ALA A 229 -19.69 -2.14 -3.62
N GLU A 230 -18.99 -1.05 -3.28
CA GLU A 230 -17.75 -1.06 -2.48
C GLU A 230 -18.02 -0.88 -0.97
N CYS A 231 -19.31 -0.79 -0.58
CA CYS A 231 -19.86 -0.80 0.77
C CYS A 231 -19.53 0.34 1.73
N SER A 232 -20.50 0.64 2.60
CA SER A 232 -20.54 1.82 3.49
C SER A 232 -21.25 1.59 4.85
N GLU A 233 -21.25 0.38 5.43
CA GLU A 233 -21.99 0.10 6.68
C GLU A 233 -21.12 -0.01 7.95
N THR A 234 -20.24 0.96 8.15
CA THR A 234 -19.71 1.29 9.49
C THR A 234 -20.20 2.70 9.87
N GLN A 235 -21.43 2.76 10.39
CA GLN A 235 -22.07 3.88 11.12
C GLN A 235 -21.76 5.36 10.77
N THR A 236 -21.36 5.68 9.54
CA THR A 236 -21.52 7.02 8.96
C THR A 236 -21.60 6.88 7.44
N THR A 237 -22.69 7.33 6.84
CA THR A 237 -22.83 7.52 5.37
C THR A 237 -21.91 8.62 4.82
N GLY A 238 -20.70 8.76 5.37
CA GLY A 238 -19.86 9.96 5.27
C GLY A 238 -18.49 9.73 4.62
N SER A 239 -17.75 8.65 4.89
CA SER A 239 -16.34 8.54 4.45
C SER A 239 -16.18 8.30 2.94
N LEU A 240 -16.73 7.21 2.40
CA LEU A 240 -16.63 6.89 0.96
C LEU A 240 -17.46 7.87 0.11
N ARG A 241 -18.61 8.32 0.61
CA ARG A 241 -19.42 9.33 -0.08
C ARG A 241 -18.69 10.67 -0.14
N ARG A 242 -18.10 11.13 0.97
CA ARG A 242 -17.24 12.32 0.98
C ARG A 242 -16.06 12.14 0.05
N PHE A 243 -15.40 10.98 0.09
CA PHE A 243 -14.31 10.67 -0.84
C PHE A 243 -14.74 10.82 -2.31
N ALA A 244 -15.97 10.46 -2.66
CA ALA A 244 -16.49 10.64 -4.02
C ALA A 244 -16.94 12.08 -4.34
N THR A 245 -17.51 12.81 -3.38
CA THR A 245 -18.08 14.15 -3.63
C THR A 245 -17.12 15.30 -3.39
N VAL A 246 -16.05 15.11 -2.62
CA VAL A 246 -15.07 16.16 -2.32
C VAL A 246 -14.22 16.49 -3.54
N VAL A 247 -13.96 17.77 -3.77
CA VAL A 247 -12.96 18.19 -4.76
C VAL A 247 -11.56 17.92 -4.22
N SER A 248 -10.70 17.34 -5.04
CA SER A 248 -9.29 17.12 -4.71
C SER A 248 -8.48 16.88 -5.99
N ALA A 249 -7.17 16.68 -5.83
CA ALA A 249 -6.35 16.07 -6.86
C ALA A 249 -6.78 14.60 -7.06
N ARG A 250 -6.85 14.16 -8.32
CA ARG A 250 -7.33 12.82 -8.69
C ARG A 250 -6.42 12.19 -9.73
N SER A 251 -6.29 10.87 -9.66
CA SER A 251 -5.59 10.06 -10.65
C SER A 251 -6.49 8.91 -11.08
N ALA A 252 -6.53 8.59 -12.37
CA ALA A 252 -7.32 7.47 -12.87
C ALA A 252 -6.67 6.81 -14.08
N VAL A 253 -7.02 5.55 -14.30
CA VAL A 253 -6.66 4.76 -15.48
C VAL A 253 -7.94 4.36 -16.20
N GLY A 254 -7.92 4.42 -17.52
CA GLY A 254 -9.06 4.05 -18.35
C GLY A 254 -8.67 3.49 -19.70
N GLN A 255 -9.68 3.13 -20.47
CA GLN A 255 -9.55 2.56 -21.81
C GLN A 255 -10.63 3.15 -22.72
N LEU A 256 -10.22 3.53 -23.94
CA LEU A 256 -11.10 3.98 -25.01
C LEU A 256 -11.74 2.77 -25.73
N ARG A 257 -12.81 2.98 -26.52
CA ARG A 257 -13.47 1.89 -27.28
C ARG A 257 -12.56 1.19 -28.29
N ASN A 258 -11.55 1.89 -28.81
CA ASN A 258 -10.57 1.33 -29.73
C ASN A 258 -9.47 0.51 -29.01
N GLY A 259 -9.55 0.39 -27.67
CA GLY A 259 -8.61 -0.35 -26.85
C GLY A 259 -7.37 0.44 -26.40
N ASP A 260 -7.20 1.69 -26.86
CA ASP A 260 -6.15 2.59 -26.37
C ASP A 260 -6.33 2.84 -24.86
N LEU A 261 -5.22 2.97 -24.14
CA LEU A 261 -5.23 3.24 -22.70
C LEU A 261 -5.05 4.72 -22.41
N VAL A 262 -5.68 5.19 -21.35
CA VAL A 262 -5.54 6.56 -20.87
C VAL A 262 -5.14 6.60 -19.40
N LEU A 263 -4.20 7.49 -19.07
CA LEU A 263 -3.85 7.85 -17.69
C LEU A 263 -4.20 9.32 -17.52
N ILE A 264 -4.93 9.67 -16.45
CA ILE A 264 -5.31 11.06 -16.17
C ILE A 264 -4.82 11.47 -14.79
N LYS A 265 -4.29 12.68 -14.70
CA LYS A 265 -3.99 13.40 -13.46
C LYS A 265 -4.74 14.72 -13.46
N ILE A 266 -5.51 15.01 -12.41
CA ILE A 266 -6.09 16.32 -12.15
C ILE A 266 -5.36 16.95 -10.97
N VAL A 267 -4.89 18.19 -11.15
CA VAL A 267 -4.27 18.99 -10.09
C VAL A 267 -5.36 19.53 -9.17
N GLY A 268 -5.12 19.47 -7.87
CA GLY A 268 -6.07 19.95 -6.87
C GLY A 268 -5.51 19.87 -5.46
N LYS A 269 -6.36 20.20 -4.48
CA LYS A 269 -6.10 20.02 -3.06
C LYS A 269 -7.42 19.73 -2.38
N THR A 270 -7.45 18.74 -1.48
CA THR A 270 -8.70 18.28 -0.85
C THR A 270 -9.44 19.44 -0.18
N ASP A 271 -10.76 19.49 -0.42
CA ASP A 271 -11.68 20.54 0.07
C ASP A 271 -11.39 21.97 -0.45
N VAL A 272 -10.39 22.15 -1.34
CA VAL A 272 -9.97 23.47 -1.84
C VAL A 272 -10.11 23.60 -3.35
N SER A 273 -9.58 22.65 -4.12
CA SER A 273 -9.53 22.73 -5.59
C SER A 273 -9.39 21.34 -6.24
N GLY A 274 -9.57 21.28 -7.55
CA GLY A 274 -9.52 20.04 -8.32
C GLY A 274 -10.92 19.59 -8.73
N ILE A 275 -11.18 18.29 -8.67
CA ILE A 275 -12.42 17.69 -9.17
C ILE A 275 -12.93 16.59 -8.23
N ASN A 276 -14.25 16.42 -8.16
CA ASN A 276 -14.86 15.27 -7.48
C ASN A 276 -14.97 14.07 -8.45
N LEU A 277 -15.33 12.89 -7.95
CA LEU A 277 -15.35 11.67 -8.78
C LEU A 277 -16.51 11.63 -9.77
N PHE A 278 -17.65 12.26 -9.47
CA PHE A 278 -18.78 12.35 -10.41
C PHE A 278 -18.40 13.16 -11.64
N ASP A 279 -17.83 14.34 -11.42
CA ASP A 279 -17.39 15.24 -12.49
C ASP A 279 -16.19 14.68 -13.26
N LEU A 280 -15.29 13.95 -12.59
CA LEU A 280 -14.19 13.24 -13.25
C LEU A 280 -14.71 12.13 -14.17
N ALA A 281 -15.71 11.36 -13.74
CA ALA A 281 -16.31 10.33 -14.57
C ALA A 281 -16.98 10.95 -15.82
N ASP A 282 -17.70 12.05 -15.66
CA ASP A 282 -18.30 12.75 -16.80
C ASP A 282 -17.24 13.31 -17.75
N LEU A 283 -16.17 13.91 -17.23
CA LEU A 283 -15.03 14.37 -18.03
C LEU A 283 -14.41 13.22 -18.85
N LEU A 284 -14.22 12.05 -18.23
CA LEU A 284 -13.67 10.88 -18.92
C LEU A 284 -14.60 10.41 -20.04
N ILE A 285 -15.92 10.44 -19.82
CA ILE A 285 -16.92 10.11 -20.85
C ILE A 285 -16.86 11.13 -22.00
N ASP A 286 -16.76 12.43 -21.69
CA ASP A 286 -16.62 13.50 -22.69
C ASP A 286 -15.34 13.32 -23.54
N LEU A 287 -14.28 12.76 -22.95
CA LEU A 287 -13.03 12.38 -23.63
C LEU A 287 -13.11 11.04 -24.39
N GLY A 288 -14.27 10.37 -24.39
CA GLY A 288 -14.51 9.12 -25.10
C GLY A 288 -14.07 7.85 -24.37
N VAL A 289 -13.78 7.94 -23.07
CA VAL A 289 -13.38 6.80 -22.24
C VAL A 289 -14.55 5.84 -22.04
N TYR A 290 -14.28 4.56 -22.25
CA TYR A 290 -15.28 3.50 -22.22
C TYR A 290 -15.31 2.76 -20.87
N ASN A 291 -14.14 2.50 -20.28
CA ASN A 291 -14.02 2.00 -18.92
C ASN A 291 -12.93 2.77 -18.17
N ALA A 292 -13.14 3.07 -16.89
CA ALA A 292 -12.13 3.73 -16.05
C ALA A 292 -12.30 3.45 -14.56
N VAL A 293 -11.19 3.36 -13.83
CA VAL A 293 -11.15 3.19 -12.38
C VAL A 293 -10.34 4.32 -11.75
N ASN A 294 -10.84 4.86 -10.64
CA ASN A 294 -10.11 5.84 -9.86
C ASN A 294 -9.00 5.18 -9.03
N LEU A 295 -7.83 5.81 -9.03
CA LEU A 295 -6.63 5.40 -8.30
C LEU A 295 -6.44 6.29 -7.07
N ASP A 296 -5.27 6.21 -6.44
CA ASP A 296 -4.96 7.07 -5.30
C ASP A 296 -4.90 8.56 -5.69
N GLY A 297 -5.34 9.45 -4.79
CA GLY A 297 -5.56 10.87 -5.04
C GLY A 297 -4.90 11.78 -4.00
N GLY A 298 -5.38 13.02 -3.88
CA GLY A 298 -4.83 14.00 -2.93
C GLY A 298 -3.32 14.19 -3.11
N GLY A 299 -2.56 14.21 -2.01
CA GLY A 299 -1.11 14.34 -1.99
C GLY A 299 -0.33 13.29 -2.79
N SER A 300 -0.93 12.11 -3.02
CA SER A 300 -0.33 11.06 -3.82
C SER A 300 -0.40 11.32 -5.32
N SER A 301 -1.30 12.20 -5.78
CA SER A 301 -1.55 12.44 -7.20
C SER A 301 -0.35 13.05 -7.92
N THR A 302 0.44 12.20 -8.59
CA THR A 302 1.72 12.58 -9.22
C THR A 302 1.87 11.89 -10.56
N LEU A 303 2.18 12.70 -11.59
CA LEU A 303 2.50 12.27 -12.94
C LEU A 303 3.94 12.70 -13.24
N VAL A 304 4.73 11.80 -13.78
CA VAL A 304 6.11 12.03 -14.22
C VAL A 304 6.20 11.70 -15.70
N ALA A 305 6.83 12.58 -16.48
CA ALA A 305 7.12 12.35 -17.89
C ALA A 305 8.59 12.69 -18.15
N ASN A 306 9.33 11.76 -18.77
CA ASN A 306 10.75 11.89 -19.07
C ASN A 306 11.58 12.30 -17.83
N GLY A 307 11.29 11.68 -16.69
CA GLY A 307 11.99 11.94 -15.42
C GLY A 307 11.65 13.27 -14.74
N THR A 308 10.69 14.04 -15.26
CA THR A 308 10.25 15.32 -14.69
C THR A 308 8.80 15.24 -14.21
N VAL A 309 8.51 15.80 -13.04
CA VAL A 309 7.13 15.91 -12.52
C VAL A 309 6.32 16.85 -13.39
N VAL A 310 5.13 16.41 -13.79
CA VAL A 310 4.18 17.17 -14.62
C VAL A 310 3.13 17.82 -13.73
N GLY A 311 3.09 19.16 -13.76
CA GLY A 311 2.25 19.97 -12.89
C GLY A 311 2.72 19.95 -11.44
N SER A 312 1.86 20.36 -10.51
CA SER A 312 2.21 20.50 -9.09
C SER A 312 1.57 19.39 -8.25
N PRO A 313 2.32 18.73 -7.35
CA PRO A 313 1.77 17.96 -6.23
C PRO A 313 1.06 18.88 -5.22
N SER A 314 0.27 18.32 -4.29
CA SER A 314 -0.49 19.11 -3.30
C SER A 314 0.12 19.12 -1.89
N ASP A 315 0.98 18.17 -1.56
CA ASP A 315 1.68 18.10 -0.28
C ASP A 315 2.75 19.20 -0.16
N ARG A 316 2.98 19.66 1.07
CA ARG A 316 4.09 20.57 1.38
C ARG A 316 5.40 19.80 1.57
N CYS A 317 6.51 20.43 1.22
CA CYS A 317 7.82 19.86 1.47
C CYS A 317 8.16 19.86 2.98
N PRO A 318 8.84 18.82 3.52
CA PRO A 318 9.17 18.73 4.95
C PRO A 318 10.02 19.89 5.50
N ASP A 319 10.93 20.44 4.70
CA ASP A 319 11.87 21.49 5.12
C ASP A 319 11.33 22.92 4.89
N SER A 320 10.01 23.13 4.94
CA SER A 320 9.38 24.39 4.50
C SER A 320 9.58 25.59 5.44
N ALA A 321 10.47 25.53 6.43
CA ALA A 321 10.76 26.67 7.32
C ALA A 321 11.21 27.91 6.54
N ASP A 322 11.94 27.72 5.42
CA ASP A 322 12.42 28.80 4.55
C ASP A 322 11.62 28.96 3.24
N SER A 323 10.59 28.13 3.00
CA SER A 323 9.79 28.17 1.76
C SER A 323 8.38 27.56 1.95
N PRO A 324 7.45 28.27 2.62
CA PRO A 324 6.13 27.76 3.03
C PRO A 324 5.17 27.44 1.86
N HIS A 325 5.55 27.77 0.62
CA HIS A 325 4.75 27.58 -0.59
C HIS A 325 5.25 26.45 -1.50
N ARG A 326 6.33 25.75 -1.13
CA ARG A 326 6.89 24.69 -1.97
C ARG A 326 6.10 23.39 -1.82
N SER A 327 5.65 22.84 -2.95
CA SER A 327 4.95 21.56 -3.00
C SER A 327 5.89 20.42 -3.43
N CYS A 328 5.72 19.24 -2.84
CA CYS A 328 6.59 18.08 -3.05
C CYS A 328 5.78 16.81 -3.35
N GLU A 329 6.40 15.88 -4.07
CA GLU A 329 5.84 14.54 -4.29
C GLU A 329 5.75 13.78 -2.97
N ARG A 330 4.64 13.07 -2.77
CA ARG A 330 4.51 12.09 -1.69
C ARG A 330 5.18 10.76 -2.08
N PRO A 331 5.89 10.11 -1.15
CA PRO A 331 6.27 8.70 -1.32
C PRO A 331 5.03 7.78 -1.37
N VAL A 332 4.90 7.00 -2.43
CA VAL A 332 3.79 6.06 -2.68
C VAL A 332 4.27 4.62 -2.75
N THR A 333 3.34 3.65 -2.67
CA THR A 333 3.65 2.20 -2.66
C THR A 333 3.67 1.55 -4.04
N SER A 334 3.04 2.16 -5.04
CA SER A 334 2.98 1.62 -6.40
C SER A 334 2.72 2.70 -7.44
N ILE A 335 3.19 2.45 -8.66
CA ILE A 335 3.01 3.33 -9.82
C ILE A 335 2.56 2.54 -11.05
N LEU A 336 1.89 3.22 -11.97
CA LEU A 336 1.68 2.80 -13.35
C LEU A 336 2.85 3.32 -14.19
N CYS A 337 3.67 2.42 -14.70
CA CYS A 337 4.89 2.69 -15.46
C CYS A 337 4.69 2.39 -16.95
N VAL A 338 4.91 3.38 -17.80
CA VAL A 338 4.88 3.22 -19.27
C VAL A 338 6.30 3.07 -19.79
N ASN A 339 6.60 1.88 -20.30
CA ASN A 339 7.83 1.61 -21.03
C ASN A 339 7.55 1.75 -22.53
N ALA A 340 7.59 2.98 -23.04
CA ALA A 340 7.64 3.20 -24.49
C ALA A 340 9.01 2.75 -24.97
N SER A 341 9.07 1.55 -25.56
CA SER A 341 10.29 1.01 -26.16
C SER A 341 10.88 2.02 -27.15
N ARG A 342 11.89 2.78 -26.75
CA ARG A 342 12.90 3.25 -27.71
C ARG A 342 13.73 2.02 -28.03
N GLY A 343 13.40 1.38 -29.14
CA GLY A 343 14.07 0.17 -29.59
C GLY A 343 15.59 0.32 -29.58
N SER A 344 16.26 -0.63 -28.92
CA SER A 344 17.49 -1.21 -29.46
C SER A 344 17.68 -2.63 -28.90
N GLY A 345 17.12 -3.61 -29.63
CA GLY A 345 17.84 -4.84 -29.97
C GLY A 345 18.18 -5.86 -28.88
N CYS A 346 17.32 -6.10 -27.89
CA CYS A 346 17.52 -7.19 -26.92
C CYS A 346 16.21 -7.90 -26.57
N ASN A 347 15.61 -8.66 -27.49
CA ASN A 347 14.35 -9.43 -27.28
C ASN A 347 13.21 -8.68 -26.53
N GLY A 348 13.11 -7.35 -26.68
CA GLY A 348 12.10 -6.53 -26.00
C GLY A 348 12.50 -5.98 -24.62
N GLU A 349 13.70 -6.26 -24.12
CA GLU A 349 14.24 -5.64 -22.91
C GLU A 349 14.91 -4.28 -23.20
N ILE A 350 14.82 -3.39 -22.22
CA ILE A 350 15.41 -2.04 -22.23
C ILE A 350 16.92 -2.21 -22.03
N CYS A 351 17.76 -1.89 -23.03
CA CYS A 351 19.22 -1.93 -22.89
C CYS A 351 19.86 -0.61 -23.37
N SER A 352 20.58 0.07 -22.48
CA SER A 352 21.21 1.37 -22.74
C SER A 352 22.29 1.25 -23.82
N PRO A 353 22.27 2.05 -24.90
CA PRO A 353 23.33 2.00 -25.92
C PRO A 353 24.69 2.51 -25.39
N ILE A 354 24.66 3.29 -24.31
CA ILE A 354 25.86 3.87 -23.67
C ILE A 354 26.37 2.97 -22.55
N GLY A 355 25.46 2.45 -21.72
CA GLY A 355 25.82 1.73 -20.49
C GLY A 355 25.65 0.21 -20.57
N GLY A 356 25.00 -0.32 -21.60
CA GLY A 356 24.72 -1.75 -21.75
C GLY A 356 25.23 -2.32 -23.08
N GLN A 357 25.31 -3.64 -23.14
CA GLN A 357 25.55 -4.42 -24.34
C GLN A 357 24.56 -5.58 -24.37
N CYS A 358 23.80 -5.69 -25.45
CA CYS A 358 22.93 -6.83 -25.64
C CYS A 358 23.74 -8.06 -26.05
N LEU A 359 23.62 -9.15 -25.30
CA LEU A 359 24.23 -10.44 -25.63
C LEU A 359 23.14 -11.50 -25.53
N GLN A 360 22.80 -12.14 -26.66
CA GLN A 360 21.81 -13.23 -26.72
C GLN A 360 20.42 -12.91 -26.13
N GLY A 361 20.02 -11.63 -26.15
CA GLY A 361 18.73 -11.19 -25.62
C GLY A 361 18.74 -10.79 -24.14
N GLU A 362 19.90 -10.82 -23.48
CA GLU A 362 20.10 -10.32 -22.12
C GLU A 362 20.95 -9.03 -22.14
N CYS A 363 20.52 -8.00 -21.41
CA CYS A 363 21.26 -6.75 -21.32
C CYS A 363 22.38 -6.83 -20.29
N ARG A 364 23.64 -6.81 -20.74
CA ARG A 364 24.82 -6.83 -19.87
C ARG A 364 25.39 -5.43 -19.68
N CYS A 365 25.49 -4.97 -18.43
CA CYS A 365 26.02 -3.63 -18.16
C CYS A 365 27.53 -3.52 -18.38
N ARG A 366 27.94 -2.42 -19.01
CA ARG A 366 29.33 -1.98 -19.09
C ARG A 366 29.78 -1.53 -17.69
N PRO A 367 31.08 -1.63 -17.36
CA PRO A 367 31.62 -1.15 -16.09
C PRO A 367 31.22 0.30 -15.81
N GLY A 368 30.80 0.58 -14.57
CA GLY A 368 30.31 1.90 -14.18
C GLY A 368 28.83 2.16 -14.46
N TYR A 369 28.08 1.16 -14.96
CA TYR A 369 26.64 1.23 -15.17
C TYR A 369 25.90 0.09 -14.46
N THR A 370 24.65 0.35 -14.09
CA THR A 370 23.79 -0.55 -13.32
C THR A 370 22.30 -0.36 -13.63
N GLY A 371 21.48 -1.26 -13.12
CA GLY A 371 20.03 -1.31 -13.31
C GLY A 371 19.61 -2.19 -14.48
N TRP A 372 18.32 -2.51 -14.53
CA TRP A 372 17.71 -3.49 -15.45
C TRP A 372 17.87 -3.20 -16.95
N GLY A 373 18.45 -2.06 -17.29
CA GLY A 373 18.85 -1.72 -18.66
C GLY A 373 20.13 -0.90 -18.74
N CYS A 374 20.93 -0.86 -17.68
CA CYS A 374 22.22 -0.17 -17.67
C CYS A 374 22.15 1.34 -18.01
N HIS A 375 21.06 2.00 -17.65
CA HIS A 375 20.85 3.44 -17.87
C HIS A 375 21.47 4.28 -16.74
N SER A 376 21.66 3.69 -15.57
CA SER A 376 22.16 4.38 -14.39
C SER A 376 23.67 4.21 -14.27
N ARG A 377 24.39 5.30 -14.00
CA ARG A 377 25.79 5.23 -13.60
C ARG A 377 25.92 4.76 -12.15
N CYS A 378 26.95 3.97 -11.84
CA CYS A 378 27.32 3.63 -10.47
C CYS A 378 27.58 4.92 -9.67
N ARG A 379 26.96 5.03 -8.48
CA ARG A 379 27.08 6.22 -7.59
C ARG A 379 28.01 5.95 -6.40
N CYS A 380 29.12 5.27 -6.64
CA CYS A 380 30.07 4.90 -5.59
C CYS A 380 30.81 6.12 -5.06
N LEU A 381 30.88 6.23 -3.74
CA LEU A 381 31.61 7.28 -3.02
C LEU A 381 33.04 6.84 -2.72
N ASN A 382 33.90 7.79 -2.32
CA ASN A 382 35.27 7.55 -1.87
C ASN A 382 36.18 6.78 -2.85
N SER A 383 35.87 6.79 -4.15
CA SER A 383 36.69 6.15 -5.19
C SER A 383 37.98 6.96 -5.43
N PRO A 384 39.17 6.33 -5.41
CA PRO A 384 40.43 7.04 -5.64
C PRO A 384 40.56 7.55 -7.09
N PRO A 385 41.35 8.62 -7.34
CA PRO A 385 41.58 9.13 -8.69
C PRO A 385 42.16 8.05 -9.62
N GLY A 386 41.54 7.85 -10.79
CA GLY A 386 41.92 6.80 -11.75
C GLY A 386 41.29 5.43 -11.50
N PHE A 387 40.50 5.26 -10.44
CA PHE A 387 39.73 4.04 -10.20
C PHE A 387 38.35 4.17 -10.85
N GLN A 388 38.03 3.30 -11.82
CA GLN A 388 36.68 3.23 -12.37
C GLN A 388 35.75 2.62 -11.33
N PRO A 389 34.67 3.31 -10.92
CA PRO A 389 33.73 2.76 -9.96
C PRO A 389 33.04 1.53 -10.54
N SER A 390 33.28 0.37 -9.93
CA SER A 390 32.60 -0.89 -10.23
C SER A 390 31.45 -1.07 -9.26
N CYS A 391 30.29 -1.47 -9.77
CA CYS A 391 29.15 -1.81 -8.94
C CYS A 391 28.39 -2.99 -9.55
N HIS A 392 27.64 -3.69 -8.71
CA HIS A 392 26.84 -4.82 -9.10
C HIS A 392 25.84 -4.40 -10.21
N PRO A 393 25.76 -5.15 -11.33
CA PRO A 393 25.04 -4.71 -12.52
C PRO A 393 23.52 -4.59 -12.32
N VAL A 394 22.95 -5.32 -11.35
CA VAL A 394 21.52 -5.29 -11.03
C VAL A 394 21.19 -4.40 -9.82
N SER A 395 21.75 -4.67 -8.64
CA SER A 395 21.49 -3.92 -7.41
C SER A 395 22.18 -2.55 -7.30
N GLY A 396 23.27 -2.32 -8.05
CA GLY A 396 24.07 -1.09 -7.98
C GLY A 396 25.00 -0.99 -6.78
N ASP A 397 25.19 -2.09 -6.04
CA ASP A 397 26.05 -2.11 -4.86
C ASP A 397 27.52 -2.00 -5.26
N CYS A 398 28.25 -1.09 -4.62
CA CYS A 398 29.60 -0.72 -5.02
C CYS A 398 30.67 -1.68 -4.50
N ASP A 399 31.67 -1.97 -5.34
CA ASP A 399 32.90 -2.64 -4.93
C ASP A 399 33.78 -1.63 -4.20
N CYS A 400 33.72 -1.63 -2.86
CA CYS A 400 34.34 -0.56 -2.09
C CYS A 400 35.87 -0.62 -2.07
N PRO A 401 36.53 0.55 -2.18
CA PRO A 401 37.97 0.63 -2.04
C PRO A 401 38.39 0.23 -0.62
N PRO A 402 39.63 -0.25 -0.44
CA PRO A 402 40.14 -0.64 0.87
C PRO A 402 39.92 0.45 1.92
N GLY A 403 39.40 0.07 3.08
CA GLY A 403 39.10 0.99 4.17
C GLY A 403 37.71 1.60 4.14
N TYR A 404 36.86 1.21 3.19
CA TYR A 404 35.45 1.63 3.10
C TYR A 404 34.51 0.43 2.94
N ARG A 405 33.26 0.61 3.35
CA ARG A 405 32.16 -0.35 3.30
C ARG A 405 30.82 0.38 3.16
N GLY A 406 29.76 -0.38 2.95
CA GLY A 406 28.42 0.15 2.71
C GLY A 406 28.05 0.04 1.25
N ARG A 407 26.78 0.28 0.92
CA ARG A 407 26.23 0.02 -0.41
C ARG A 407 26.85 0.93 -1.48
N LEU A 408 27.17 2.16 -1.10
CA LEU A 408 27.80 3.18 -1.93
C LEU A 408 29.20 3.53 -1.43
N CYS A 409 29.78 2.73 -0.53
CA CYS A 409 31.08 3.00 0.11
C CYS A 409 31.08 4.28 0.96
N GLU A 410 29.92 4.60 1.53
CA GLU A 410 29.67 5.77 2.36
C GLU A 410 30.34 5.68 3.74
N SER A 411 30.63 4.47 4.22
CA SER A 411 31.16 4.25 5.57
C SER A 411 32.63 3.86 5.55
N ARG A 412 33.44 4.43 6.44
CA ARG A 412 34.80 3.92 6.71
C ARG A 412 34.74 2.58 7.43
N CYS A 413 35.82 1.81 7.36
CA CYS A 413 35.95 0.60 8.16
C CYS A 413 35.80 0.91 9.65
N PRO A 414 35.11 0.04 10.40
CA PRO A 414 34.94 0.24 11.83
C PRO A 414 36.32 0.18 12.53
N PRO A 415 36.48 0.88 13.67
CA PRO A 415 37.73 0.83 14.44
C PRO A 415 38.17 -0.62 14.70
N GLY A 416 39.46 -0.89 14.52
CA GLY A 416 40.04 -2.24 14.64
C GLY A 416 40.04 -3.05 13.34
N PHE A 417 39.47 -2.55 12.24
CA PHE A 417 39.42 -3.23 10.94
C PHE A 417 39.96 -2.34 9.81
N TYR A 418 40.57 -2.96 8.81
CA TYR A 418 41.12 -2.27 7.63
C TYR A 418 41.08 -3.14 6.38
N GLY A 419 41.45 -2.55 5.24
CA GLY A 419 41.59 -3.26 3.96
C GLY A 419 40.28 -3.43 3.19
N ALA A 420 40.33 -4.19 2.09
CA ALA A 420 39.16 -4.46 1.25
C ALA A 420 38.05 -5.15 2.05
N GLY A 421 36.82 -4.63 1.95
CA GLY A 421 35.66 -5.12 2.71
C GLY A 421 35.82 -5.09 4.23
N CYS A 422 36.80 -4.33 4.75
CA CYS A 422 37.17 -4.33 6.17
C CYS A 422 37.51 -5.73 6.72
N ALA A 423 38.02 -6.63 5.88
CA ALA A 423 38.24 -8.03 6.23
C ALA A 423 39.48 -8.27 7.11
N ARG A 424 40.37 -7.28 7.26
CA ARG A 424 41.62 -7.42 8.01
C ARG A 424 41.49 -6.77 9.38
N VAL A 425 41.98 -7.45 10.42
CA VAL A 425 42.01 -6.94 11.80
C VAL A 425 43.34 -6.22 12.04
N CYS A 426 43.28 -5.04 12.66
CA CYS A 426 44.47 -4.29 13.07
C CYS A 426 45.33 -5.11 14.04
N VAL A 427 46.64 -5.21 13.79
CA VAL A 427 47.60 -5.83 14.71
C VAL A 427 48.65 -4.79 15.05
N CYS A 428 48.50 -4.16 16.22
CA CYS A 428 49.43 -3.15 16.71
C CYS A 428 50.12 -3.67 17.98
N PRO A 429 51.45 -3.58 18.09
CA PRO A 429 52.17 -4.05 19.26
C PRO A 429 51.80 -3.20 20.50
N ASP A 430 51.03 -3.85 21.38
CA ASP A 430 50.74 -3.58 22.79
C ASP A 430 50.61 -2.13 23.25
N ARG A 431 49.39 -1.55 23.21
CA ARG A 431 48.96 -0.46 24.11
C ARG A 431 47.45 -0.48 24.34
N GLY A 432 47.02 -1.07 25.46
CA GLY A 432 45.86 -0.70 26.32
C GLY A 432 44.43 -0.48 25.78
N GLU A 433 44.20 -0.36 24.47
CA GLU A 433 42.93 -0.03 23.84
C GLU A 433 42.78 -0.79 22.50
N PRO A 434 41.56 -0.96 21.94
CA PRO A 434 41.38 -1.61 20.64
C PRO A 434 42.23 -0.88 19.59
N ALA A 435 43.18 -1.59 18.99
CA ALA A 435 44.17 -1.03 18.07
C ALA A 435 43.51 -0.21 16.97
N VAL A 436 43.55 1.12 17.09
CA VAL A 436 43.10 2.02 16.02
C VAL A 436 44.23 2.10 14.99
N CYS A 437 44.05 1.38 13.90
CA CYS A 437 44.92 1.46 12.74
C CYS A 437 44.25 2.23 11.61
N HIS A 438 45.06 2.74 10.69
CA HIS A 438 44.58 3.46 9.53
C HIS A 438 43.70 2.55 8.67
N HIS A 439 42.45 2.96 8.45
CA HIS A 439 41.40 2.12 7.87
C HIS A 439 41.75 1.56 6.48
N VAL A 440 42.62 2.21 5.71
CA VAL A 440 43.01 1.74 4.37
C VAL A 440 44.09 0.66 4.39
N ASN A 441 45.20 0.90 5.10
CA ASN A 441 46.46 0.14 4.97
C ASN A 441 46.87 -0.58 6.26
N GLY A 442 46.17 -0.35 7.37
CA GLY A 442 46.44 -1.03 8.63
C GLY A 442 47.60 -0.47 9.44
N THR A 443 48.19 0.66 9.07
CA THR A 443 49.30 1.26 9.83
C THR A 443 48.79 1.79 11.17
N CYS A 444 49.46 1.42 12.27
CA CYS A 444 49.09 1.86 13.60
C CYS A 444 49.19 3.37 13.71
N LEU A 445 48.08 4.03 14.08
CA LEU A 445 48.06 5.45 14.33
C LEU A 445 48.53 5.65 15.77
N GLY A 446 49.82 5.97 15.94
CA GLY A 446 50.39 6.18 17.27
C GLY A 446 49.73 7.39 17.95
N SER A 447 49.21 7.21 19.17
CA SER A 447 48.97 8.33 20.07
C SER A 447 50.32 8.93 20.45
N GLY A 448 50.66 10.07 19.87
CA GLY A 448 51.94 10.74 20.14
C GLY A 448 51.90 12.24 19.83
N GLY A 449 51.55 13.02 20.85
CA GLY A 449 52.09 14.38 21.05
C GLY A 449 51.33 15.52 20.38
N GLY A 450 50.78 16.42 21.20
CA GLY A 450 50.18 17.66 20.75
C GLY A 450 51.15 18.50 19.90
N GLY A 451 50.75 18.74 18.65
CA GLY A 451 51.30 19.77 17.78
C GLY A 451 50.16 20.67 17.33
N ARG A 452 50.20 21.93 17.75
CA ARG A 452 49.21 22.98 17.48
C ARG A 452 48.85 23.07 15.99
N GLY A 453 47.57 23.03 15.68
CA GLY A 453 47.03 23.35 14.36
C GLY A 453 45.51 23.48 14.38
N SER A 454 45.05 24.72 14.58
CA SER A 454 43.71 25.28 14.29
C SER A 454 42.48 24.43 14.66
N GLY A 455 41.81 24.85 15.73
CA GLY A 455 40.57 24.25 16.20
C GLY A 455 39.35 24.52 15.33
N GLU A 456 38.49 23.52 15.28
CA GLU A 456 37.04 23.69 15.30
C GLU A 456 36.49 22.78 16.40
N GLY A 457 35.79 23.39 17.36
CA GLY A 457 35.39 22.76 18.61
C GLY A 457 34.20 21.81 18.43
N PHE A 458 34.41 20.54 18.78
CA PHE A 458 33.34 19.66 19.20
C PHE A 458 33.01 19.96 20.67
N THR A 459 31.78 20.40 20.93
CA THR A 459 31.25 20.60 22.28
C THR A 459 31.04 19.26 22.98
N ALA A 460 31.40 19.26 24.26
CA ALA A 460 31.35 18.14 25.17
C ALA A 460 29.92 17.69 25.48
N ASN A 461 29.66 16.37 25.40
CA ASN A 461 28.65 15.66 26.18
C ASN A 461 29.14 14.22 26.44
N GLY A 462 30.16 14.10 27.28
CA GLY A 462 30.72 12.83 27.75
C GLY A 462 30.38 12.59 29.21
N ALA A 463 29.11 12.32 29.52
CA ALA A 463 28.68 11.91 30.85
C ALA A 463 27.48 10.95 30.83
N TYR A 464 27.39 10.03 29.85
CA TYR A 464 26.40 8.95 29.89
C TYR A 464 26.91 7.73 29.12
N ASN A 465 27.99 7.07 29.57
CA ASN A 465 28.33 5.77 28.98
C ASN A 465 29.19 4.84 29.86
N LEU A 466 28.96 4.84 31.18
CA LEU A 466 29.49 3.79 32.06
C LEU A 466 28.41 2.82 32.60
N LEU A 467 27.14 3.01 32.23
CA LEU A 467 26.03 2.10 32.61
C LEU A 467 25.57 1.16 31.49
N LEU A 468 26.17 1.22 30.29
CA LEU A 468 25.76 0.39 29.14
C LEU A 468 26.69 -0.79 28.83
N ILE A 469 27.79 -0.96 29.58
CA ILE A 469 28.71 -2.09 29.40
C ILE A 469 28.31 -3.32 30.23
N VAL A 470 27.53 -3.16 31.30
CA VAL A 470 26.96 -4.30 32.07
C VAL A 470 25.65 -4.83 31.44
N ARG A 471 24.96 -4.05 30.62
CA ARG A 471 23.70 -4.48 29.97
C ARG A 471 23.90 -5.33 28.71
N ARG A 472 25.14 -5.49 28.24
CA ARG A 472 25.49 -6.20 26.98
C ARG A 472 26.00 -7.64 27.16
N ARG A 473 25.90 -8.21 28.37
CA ARG A 473 26.13 -9.64 28.66
C ARG A 473 24.89 -10.42 29.10
N LEU A 474 23.68 -9.96 28.75
CA LEU A 474 22.42 -10.70 28.94
C LEU A 474 21.59 -10.88 27.66
N SER A 475 22.06 -10.42 26.49
CA SER A 475 21.32 -10.53 25.21
C SER A 475 21.86 -11.61 24.24
N THR A 476 22.57 -12.62 24.74
CA THR A 476 22.94 -13.81 23.95
C THR A 476 22.08 -15.04 24.27
N ILE A 477 21.09 -14.91 25.17
CA ILE A 477 20.10 -15.96 25.40
C ILE A 477 18.93 -15.72 24.46
N ASN A 478 18.77 -16.61 23.48
CA ASN A 478 17.64 -16.62 22.58
C ASN A 478 16.38 -17.01 23.37
N TRP A 479 15.62 -16.04 23.84
CA TRP A 479 14.40 -16.25 24.64
C TRP A 479 13.36 -17.13 23.93
N ALA A 480 13.43 -17.24 22.59
CA ALA A 480 12.61 -18.19 21.82
C ALA A 480 12.88 -19.66 22.17
N VAL A 481 14.05 -20.02 22.68
CA VAL A 481 14.40 -21.41 23.03
C VAL A 481 13.93 -21.79 24.44
N VAL A 482 13.69 -20.80 25.32
CA VAL A 482 13.30 -21.05 26.73
C VAL A 482 11.82 -20.76 26.99
N VAL A 483 11.26 -19.73 26.35
CA VAL A 483 9.89 -19.26 26.63
C VAL A 483 8.85 -20.02 25.83
N LEU A 484 9.10 -20.31 24.54
CA LEU A 484 8.14 -21.03 23.70
C LEU A 484 7.80 -22.44 24.22
N PRO A 485 8.77 -23.29 24.64
CA PRO A 485 8.44 -24.61 25.16
C PRO A 485 7.61 -24.53 26.44
N SER A 486 7.90 -23.55 27.30
CA SER A 486 7.21 -23.34 28.58
C SER A 486 5.76 -22.87 28.37
N VAL A 487 5.53 -21.96 27.41
CA VAL A 487 4.19 -21.45 27.06
C VAL A 487 3.36 -22.54 26.35
N LEU A 488 3.96 -23.33 25.47
CA LEU A 488 3.29 -24.45 24.81
C LEU A 488 2.93 -25.58 25.80
N ALA A 489 3.80 -25.87 26.77
CA ALA A 489 3.52 -26.83 27.84
C ALA A 489 2.37 -26.35 28.74
N ALA A 490 2.35 -25.07 29.12
CA ALA A 490 1.26 -24.49 29.90
C ALA A 490 -0.08 -24.51 29.13
N SER A 491 -0.06 -24.19 27.83
CA SER A 491 -1.24 -24.27 26.96
C SER A 491 -1.78 -25.70 26.82
N CYS A 492 -0.89 -26.69 26.68
CA CYS A 492 -1.28 -28.11 26.66
C CYS A 492 -1.93 -28.56 27.98
N LEU A 493 -1.40 -28.16 29.13
CA LEU A 493 -1.96 -28.48 30.44
C LEU A 493 -3.34 -27.84 30.65
N LEU A 494 -3.52 -26.59 30.23
CA LEU A 494 -4.82 -25.90 30.30
C LEU A 494 -5.86 -26.56 29.40
N ASN A 495 -5.49 -26.94 28.18
CA ASN A 495 -6.38 -27.67 27.27
C ASN A 495 -6.73 -29.07 27.80
N ALA A 496 -5.77 -29.80 28.37
CA ALA A 496 -6.04 -31.10 29.00
C ALA A 496 -7.01 -30.97 30.19
N CYS A 497 -6.85 -29.95 31.04
CA CYS A 497 -7.76 -29.63 32.13
C CYS A 497 -9.16 -29.26 31.62
N LEU A 498 -9.28 -28.48 30.54
CA LEU A 498 -10.55 -28.13 29.92
C LEU A 498 -11.27 -29.37 29.39
N VAL A 499 -10.57 -30.24 28.66
CA VAL A 499 -11.13 -31.50 28.13
C VAL A 499 -11.57 -32.42 29.27
N ALA A 500 -10.80 -32.53 30.36
CA ALA A 500 -11.19 -33.30 31.52
C ALA A 500 -12.45 -32.74 32.21
N LYS A 501 -12.57 -31.41 32.32
CA LYS A 501 -13.76 -30.74 32.89
C LYS A 501 -15.00 -30.94 32.01
N LEU A 502 -14.86 -30.82 30.68
CA LEU A 502 -15.93 -31.10 29.72
C LEU A 502 -16.35 -32.58 29.74
N CYS A 503 -15.41 -33.52 29.87
CA CYS A 503 -15.72 -34.94 30.02
C CYS A 503 -16.48 -35.23 31.33
N ARG A 504 -16.12 -34.60 32.45
CA ARG A 504 -16.86 -34.73 33.72
C ARG A 504 -18.28 -34.17 33.58
N LEU A 505 -18.43 -32.99 32.97
CA LEU A 505 -19.75 -32.38 32.72
C LEU A 505 -20.61 -33.26 31.80
N ARG A 506 -20.03 -33.86 30.76
CA ARG A 506 -20.74 -34.79 29.85
C ARG A 506 -21.17 -36.07 30.57
N ARG A 507 -20.33 -36.63 31.46
CA ARG A 507 -20.71 -37.79 32.31
C ARG A 507 -21.82 -37.44 33.31
N SER A 508 -21.79 -36.24 33.90
CA SER A 508 -22.85 -35.76 34.78
C SER A 508 -24.18 -35.53 34.04
N ALA A 509 -24.11 -34.92 32.85
CA ALA A 509 -25.27 -34.75 31.97
C ALA A 509 -25.84 -36.08 31.46
N GLY A 510 -24.99 -37.09 31.25
CA GLY A 510 -25.40 -38.47 30.94
C GLY A 510 -26.19 -39.13 32.06
N ARG A 511 -25.72 -38.99 33.31
CA ARG A 511 -26.41 -39.50 34.52
C ARG A 511 -27.75 -38.80 34.79
N LEU A 512 -27.84 -37.50 34.50
CA LEU A 512 -29.11 -36.77 34.53
C LEU A 512 -30.06 -37.29 33.44
N ARG A 513 -29.61 -37.44 32.20
CA ARG A 513 -30.45 -37.96 31.11
C ARG A 513 -30.96 -39.38 31.35
N SER A 514 -30.19 -40.26 31.99
CA SER A 514 -30.66 -41.60 32.34
C SER A 514 -31.71 -41.58 33.45
N ARG A 515 -31.56 -40.72 34.48
CA ARG A 515 -32.61 -40.49 35.51
C ARG A 515 -33.89 -39.93 34.90
N TRP A 516 -33.79 -38.96 33.99
CA TRP A 516 -34.94 -38.39 33.28
C TRP A 516 -35.65 -39.42 32.38
N ARG A 517 -34.94 -40.38 31.78
CA ARG A 517 -35.56 -41.46 30.99
C ARG A 517 -36.31 -42.46 31.87
N LEU A 518 -35.78 -42.80 33.05
CA LEU A 518 -36.45 -43.66 34.04
C LEU A 518 -37.72 -43.01 34.59
N GLN A 519 -37.66 -41.74 35.02
CA GLN A 519 -38.85 -41.00 35.48
C GLN A 519 -39.93 -40.86 34.39
N ARG A 520 -39.52 -40.66 33.12
CA ARG A 520 -40.47 -40.59 32.00
C ARG A 520 -41.13 -41.93 31.70
N HIS A 521 -40.43 -43.05 31.97
CA HIS A 521 -40.98 -44.39 31.80
C HIS A 521 -41.94 -44.77 32.94
N GLU A 522 -41.69 -44.31 34.16
CA GLU A 522 -42.63 -44.40 35.29
C GLU A 522 -43.87 -43.54 35.07
N MET A 523 -43.72 -42.28 34.65
CA MET A 523 -44.86 -41.40 34.32
C MET A 523 -45.73 -41.98 33.20
N ARG A 524 -45.13 -42.60 32.18
CA ARG A 524 -45.89 -43.28 31.13
C ARG A 524 -46.59 -44.56 31.60
N ARG A 525 -46.07 -45.25 32.62
CA ARG A 525 -46.76 -46.39 33.24
C ARG A 525 -47.94 -45.92 34.09
N LEU A 526 -47.82 -44.80 34.80
CA LEU A 526 -48.91 -44.22 35.58
C LEU A 526 -50.04 -43.69 34.68
N VAL A 527 -49.71 -43.02 33.57
CA VAL A 527 -50.70 -42.54 32.60
C VAL A 527 -51.36 -43.69 31.81
N ALA A 528 -50.67 -44.81 31.60
CA ALA A 528 -51.26 -46.00 30.96
C ALA A 528 -52.12 -46.86 31.91
N ALA A 529 -51.95 -46.72 33.23
CA ALA A 529 -52.77 -47.39 34.23
C ALA A 529 -54.10 -46.65 34.51
N ASP A 530 -54.22 -45.39 34.09
CA ASP A 530 -55.41 -44.55 34.27
C ASP A 530 -56.31 -44.50 33.02
N GLY A 531 -55.97 -45.28 31.98
CA GLY A 531 -56.66 -45.30 30.69
C GLY A 531 -57.82 -46.31 30.59
N SER A 532 -58.26 -46.90 31.70
CA SER A 532 -59.38 -47.83 31.74
C SER A 532 -60.31 -47.48 32.90
N ASP A 533 -61.09 -46.41 32.76
CA ASP A 533 -62.47 -46.37 33.23
C ASP A 533 -63.21 -45.10 32.72
N SER A 534 -64.24 -45.36 31.92
CA SER A 534 -65.58 -44.73 31.86
C SER A 534 -65.80 -43.20 31.97
N ASP A 535 -66.52 -42.71 30.96
CA ASP A 535 -67.70 -41.83 31.01
C ASP A 535 -67.66 -40.41 31.61
N GLY A 536 -68.24 -39.47 30.85
CA GLY A 536 -69.12 -38.46 31.42
C GLY A 536 -68.67 -36.99 31.38
N SER A 537 -69.27 -36.24 30.45
CA SER A 537 -69.76 -34.85 30.59
C SER A 537 -68.83 -33.70 31.07
N GLY A 538 -68.69 -32.69 30.20
CA GLY A 538 -69.08 -31.32 30.54
C GLY A 538 -68.02 -30.32 31.05
N LYS A 539 -68.04 -29.16 30.35
CA LYS A 539 -67.72 -27.77 30.78
C LYS A 539 -66.29 -27.21 30.58
N GLU A 540 -66.32 -26.08 29.86
CA GLU A 540 -65.51 -24.85 29.96
C GLU A 540 -64.51 -24.74 31.11
N LEU A 541 -63.28 -24.29 30.79
CA LEU A 541 -62.65 -23.12 31.44
C LEU A 541 -61.36 -22.69 30.72
N THR A 542 -61.02 -21.44 30.99
CA THR A 542 -60.17 -20.48 30.28
C THR A 542 -58.67 -20.56 30.61
N SER A 543 -57.88 -19.93 29.73
CA SER A 543 -56.67 -19.09 29.98
C SER A 543 -55.40 -19.69 30.62
N GLY A 544 -54.28 -19.48 29.91
CA GLY A 544 -53.03 -18.99 30.51
C GLY A 544 -51.83 -19.95 30.57
N LEU A 545 -50.99 -19.94 29.52
CA LEU A 545 -49.53 -19.67 29.52
C LEU A 545 -48.90 -20.03 28.18
#